data_AF-A0A2N2YGF9-F1
#
_entry.id   AF-A0A2N2YGF9-F1
#
_cell.length_a   1.000
_cell.length_b   1.000
_cell.length_c   1.000
_cell.angle_alpha   90.00
_cell.angle_beta   90.00
_cell.angle_gamma   90.00
#
_symmetry.space_group_name_H-M   'P 1'
#
loop_
_entity.id
_entity.type
_entity.pdbx_description
1 polymer ?
#
loop_
_entity_poly.entity_id
_entity_poly.type
_entity_poly.pdbx_seq_one_letter_code
_entity_poly.pdbx_strand_id
1 'polypeptide(L)' 'GPGIPDIELAMQQGYSTASSEVREMGFGAGMGLPNMKKNTDEMHVTSVVDKGTTVELIVFINQPTT' A
#
# COMPACT_ATOMS: atom_id res chain seq x y z
N GLY A 1 14.15 1.85 0.33
CA GLY A 1 13.33 2.97 0.86
C GLY A 1 13.45 3.00 2.37
N PRO A 2 12.88 4.02 3.06
CA PRO A 2 13.04 4.22 4.50
C PRO A 2 12.23 3.25 5.38
N GLY A 3 11.34 2.45 4.80
CA GLY A 3 10.37 1.66 5.55
C GLY A 3 9.12 2.46 5.94
N ILE A 4 8.11 1.75 6.43
CA ILE A 4 6.82 2.27 6.89
C ILE A 4 6.75 2.00 8.40
N PRO A 5 6.73 3.04 9.25
CA PRO A 5 6.72 2.88 10.70
C PRO A 5 5.37 2.38 11.23
N ASP A 6 4.26 2.79 10.59
CA ASP A 6 2.91 2.39 10.96
C ASP A 6 2.15 1.94 9.69
N ILE A 7 2.03 0.62 9.53
CA ILE A 7 1.38 0.02 8.36
C ILE A 7 -0.13 0.23 8.42
N GLU A 8 -0.74 0.19 9.60
CA GLU A 8 -2.19 0.36 9.74
C GLU A 8 -2.61 1.78 9.35
N LEU A 9 -1.84 2.78 9.79
CA LEU A 9 -2.04 4.17 9.39
C LEU A 9 -1.80 4.37 7.88
N ALA A 10 -0.75 3.77 7.32
CA ALA A 10 -0.46 3.84 5.88
C ALA A 10 -1.55 3.17 5.02
N MET A 11 -2.35 2.27 5.59
CA MET A 11 -3.50 1.62 4.95
C MET A 11 -4.79 2.43 5.02
N GLN A 12 -4.81 3.59 5.70
CA GLN A 12 -5.99 4.45 5.75
C GLN A 12 -6.12 5.25 4.44
N GLN A 13 -7.32 5.21 3.83
CA GLN A 13 -7.59 6.00 2.63
C GLN A 13 -7.40 7.49 2.90
N GLY A 14 -6.65 8.16 2.02
CA GLY A 14 -6.37 9.59 2.13
C GLY A 14 -5.18 9.94 3.03
N TYR A 15 -4.65 8.99 3.82
CA TYR A 15 -3.42 9.22 4.59
C TYR A 15 -2.21 9.25 3.68
N SER A 16 -1.37 10.27 3.83
CA SER A 16 -0.18 10.46 3.01
C SER A 16 0.87 11.28 3.74
N THR A 17 2.13 10.92 3.55
CA THR A 17 3.29 11.69 3.99
C THR A 17 3.87 12.55 2.87
N ALA A 18 3.22 12.59 1.70
CA ALA A 18 3.64 13.43 0.59
C ALA A 18 3.44 14.92 0.92
N SER A 19 4.39 15.75 0.49
CA SER A 19 4.27 17.21 0.61
C SER A 19 3.12 17.75 -0.26
N SER A 20 2.65 18.96 0.03
CA SER A 20 1.59 19.61 -0.76
C SER A 20 1.95 19.73 -2.24
N GLU A 21 3.19 20.11 -2.56
CA GLU A 21 3.69 20.18 -3.94
C GLU A 21 3.60 18.83 -4.66
N VAL A 22 3.99 17.74 -3.98
CA VAL A 22 3.87 16.37 -4.53
C VAL A 22 2.40 15.98 -4.75
N ARG A 23 1.50 16.45 -3.89
CA ARG A 23 0.05 16.24 -4.03
C ARG A 23 -0.55 17.06 -5.17
N GLU A 24 -0.10 18.29 -5.36
CA GLU A 24 -0.49 19.15 -6.48
C GLU A 24 -0.01 18.60 -7.83
N MET A 25 1.11 17.88 -7.85
CA MET A 25 1.57 17.10 -9.01
C MET A 25 0.73 15.83 -9.28
N GLY A 26 -0.29 15.53 -8.45
CA GLY A 26 -1.18 14.38 -8.61
C GLY A 26 -0.69 13.10 -7.93
N PHE A 27 0.38 13.15 -7.14
CA PHE A 27 0.89 12.00 -6.40
C PHE A 27 0.46 12.02 -4.92
N GLY A 28 0.61 10.90 -4.21
CA GLY A 28 0.46 10.93 -2.75
C GLY A 28 -0.95 11.29 -2.25
N ALA A 29 -2.00 10.96 -3.00
CA ALA A 29 -3.39 11.12 -2.54
C ALA A 29 -3.77 10.15 -1.40
N GLY A 30 -2.89 9.23 -1.02
CA GLY A 30 -3.16 8.25 0.04
C GLY A 30 -4.05 7.08 -0.36
N MET A 31 -4.08 6.75 -1.66
CA MET A 31 -4.94 5.69 -2.20
C MET A 31 -4.19 4.44 -2.67
N GLY A 32 -2.85 4.47 -2.73
CA GLY A 32 -2.04 3.38 -3.29
C GLY A 32 -2.19 2.04 -2.56
N LEU A 33 -1.75 1.97 -1.29
CA LEU A 33 -1.83 0.75 -0.47
C LEU A 33 -3.28 0.25 -0.31
N PRO A 34 -4.28 1.10 0.00
CA PRO A 34 -5.68 0.68 0.02
C PRO A 34 -6.16 0.08 -1.30
N ASN A 35 -5.79 0.67 -2.44
CA ASN A 35 -6.18 0.16 -3.75
C ASN A 35 -5.48 -1.14 -4.09
N MET A 36 -4.21 -1.31 -3.74
CA MET A 36 -3.51 -2.59 -3.91
C MET A 36 -4.21 -3.70 -3.11
N LYS A 37 -4.56 -3.44 -1.85
CA LYS A 37 -5.31 -4.38 -1.01
C LYS A 37 -6.68 -4.74 -1.59
N LYS A 38 -7.38 -3.75 -2.15
CA LYS A 38 -8.71 -3.94 -2.75
C LYS A 38 -8.68 -4.79 -4.03
N ASN A 39 -7.57 -4.81 -4.77
CA ASN A 39 -7.46 -5.46 -6.08
C ASN A 39 -6.63 -6.76 -6.06
N THR A 40 -6.43 -7.34 -4.88
CA THR A 40 -5.70 -8.61 -4.70
C THR A 40 -6.51 -9.50 -3.76
N ASP A 41 -6.35 -10.81 -3.86
CA ASP A 41 -7.01 -11.74 -2.95
C ASP A 41 -6.37 -11.70 -1.56
N GLU A 42 -5.03 -11.73 -1.53
CA GLU A 42 -4.25 -11.58 -0.30
C GLU A 42 -3.14 -10.53 -0.47
N MET A 43 -2.87 -9.79 0.61
CA MET A 43 -1.81 -8.78 0.68
C MET A 43 -1.07 -8.91 2.01
N HIS A 44 0.25 -9.03 1.94
CA HIS A 44 1.13 -8.99 3.09
C HIS A 44 2.09 -7.82 2.95
N VAL A 45 2.20 -7.00 4.00
CA VAL A 45 3.14 -5.89 4.06
C VAL A 45 4.05 -6.11 5.25
N THR A 46 5.34 -6.22 4.99
CA THR A 46 6.37 -6.31 6.02
C THR A 46 7.28 -5.11 5.86
N SER A 47 7.52 -4.38 6.94
CA SER A 47 8.40 -3.22 6.87
C SER A 47 9.28 -3.09 8.10
N VAL A 48 10.52 -2.69 7.88
CA VAL A 48 11.46 -2.35 8.93
C VAL A 48 12.01 -0.96 8.63
N VAL A 49 11.83 -0.03 9.59
CA VAL A 49 12.35 1.33 9.50
C VAL A 49 13.86 1.29 9.25
N ASP A 50 14.32 2.16 8.34
CA ASP A 50 15.69 2.28 7.85
C ASP A 50 16.26 1.05 7.12
N LYS A 51 15.43 0.03 6.84
CA LYS A 51 15.80 -1.14 6.02
C LYS A 51 14.94 -1.27 4.77
N GLY A 52 13.64 -0.99 4.87
CA GLY A 52 12.73 -0.98 3.74
C GLY A 52 11.37 -1.63 3.99
N THR A 53 10.66 -1.87 2.89
CA THR A 53 9.31 -2.44 2.87
C THR A 53 9.24 -3.50 1.78
N THR A 54 8.67 -4.65 2.13
CA THR A 54 8.27 -5.69 1.20
C THR A 54 6.74 -5.72 1.15
N VAL A 55 6.19 -5.69 -0.05
CA VAL A 55 4.76 -5.83 -0.30
C VAL A 55 4.58 -7.07 -1.17
N GLU A 56 3.83 -8.04 -0.66
CA GLU A 56 3.48 -9.27 -1.36
C GLU A 56 1.99 -9.21 -1.71
N LEU A 57 1.68 -9.48 -2.98
CA LEU A 57 0.34 -9.49 -3.54
C LEU A 57 0.08 -10.86 -4.16
N ILE A 58 -1.02 -11.50 -3.78
CA ILE A 58 -1.40 -12.82 -4.27
C ILE A 58 -2.74 -12.71 -4.99
N VAL A 59 -2.79 -13.22 -6.22
CA VAL A 59 -3.99 -13.28 -7.06
C VAL A 59 -4.22 -14.72 -7.50
N PHE A 60 -5.41 -15.26 -7.24
CA PHE A 60 -5.80 -16.63 -7.58
C PHE A 60 -6.45 -16.69 -8.96
N ILE A 61 -5.75 -17.26 -9.95
CA ILE A 61 -6.12 -17.19 -11.36
C ILE A 61 -7.15 -18.24 -11.84
N ASN A 62 -7.64 -19.14 -10.97
CA ASN A 62 -8.58 -20.21 -11.32
C ASN A 62 -9.40 -20.68 -10.10
N GLN A 63 -10.28 -19.83 -9.56
CA GLN A 63 -11.26 -20.29 -8.57
C GLN A 63 -12.28 -21.19 -9.28
N PRO A 64 -12.43 -22.48 -8.94
CA PRO A 64 -13.51 -23.28 -9.47
C PRO A 64 -14.83 -22.62 -9.05
N THR A 65 -15.69 -22.26 -10.00
CA THR A 65 -17.07 -21.90 -9.71
C THR A 65 -17.73 -23.08 -9.00
N THR A 66 -18.09 -22.88 -7.73
CA THR A 66 -18.97 -23.75 -6.96
C THR A 66 -20.35 -23.83 -7.59
#